data_AF-A0A4Q4VFC1-F1
#
_entry.id   AF-A0A4Q4VFC1-F1
#
_cell.length_a   1.000
_cell.length_b   1.000
_cell.length_c   1.000
_cell.angle_alpha   90.00
_cell.angle_beta   90.00
_cell.angle_gamma   90.00
#
_symmetry.space_group_name_H-M   'P 1'
#
loop_
_entity.id
_entity.type
_entity.pdbx_description
1 polymer ?
#
loop_
_entity_poly.entity_id
_entity_poly.type
_entity_poly.pdbx_seq_one_letter_code
_entity_poly.pdbx_strand_id
1 'polypeptide(L)'
;MTVVSDSQTCTSTSVSSNPLNTAKLSSPILLPRTVSYDVGTHPPRGGAYRTMGDPKASKRRRSSSILGIYQEPQEPIEQLSDQSALPNLNAQWVNAKGAWTIHIVLIAALKILWDVVPGVSQETSWTLTNICYMLGSYIMFHWVRGVPFDFNSGAYDNLNMWEQIDDGAQYTPAKKFLLSVPIVLFLLMVLRGRQYFGSVCEAIEQAAYIKITES
;
A
#
# COMPACT_ATOMS: atom_id res chain seq x y z
N MET A 1 18.76 21.84 -67.29
CA MET A 1 20.16 21.52 -66.97
C MET A 1 20.61 22.53 -65.93
N THR A 2 20.80 22.08 -64.68
CA THR A 2 21.59 22.70 -63.57
C THR A 2 21.25 24.15 -63.13
N VAL A 3 21.36 24.63 -61.88
CA VAL A 3 21.66 24.18 -60.50
C VAL A 3 21.46 25.47 -59.66
N VAL A 4 20.78 25.36 -58.50
CA VAL A 4 21.02 25.99 -57.17
C VAL A 4 21.51 27.45 -57.06
N SER A 5 20.86 28.25 -56.20
CA SER A 5 21.45 28.82 -54.96
C SER A 5 20.56 29.90 -54.32
N ASP A 6 20.03 29.62 -53.13
CA ASP A 6 19.46 30.62 -52.22
C ASP A 6 20.58 31.26 -51.39
N SER A 7 20.59 32.58 -51.36
CA SER A 7 21.48 33.44 -50.59
C SER A 7 20.97 33.64 -49.16
N GLN A 8 21.76 33.28 -48.14
CA GLN A 8 21.60 33.84 -46.79
C GLN A 8 22.91 34.38 -46.24
N THR A 9 22.78 35.60 -45.75
CA THR A 9 23.78 36.55 -45.28
C THR A 9 24.47 36.09 -43.99
N CYS A 10 25.79 36.27 -43.96
CA CYS A 10 26.65 36.03 -42.81
C CYS A 10 26.62 37.21 -41.83
N THR A 11 26.42 36.94 -40.54
CA THR A 11 26.86 37.82 -39.44
C THR A 11 27.65 36.98 -38.45
N SER A 12 28.93 37.33 -38.34
CA SER A 12 29.94 36.70 -37.49
C SER A 12 29.98 37.40 -36.13
N THR A 13 29.81 36.67 -35.03
CA THR A 13 30.31 37.09 -33.72
C THR A 13 30.98 35.89 -33.06
N SER A 14 32.30 35.99 -32.90
CA SER A 14 33.18 35.00 -32.27
C SER A 14 33.20 35.17 -30.74
N VAL A 15 33.01 34.09 -29.98
CA VAL A 15 33.52 33.97 -28.61
C VAL A 15 34.12 32.58 -28.38
N SER A 16 35.45 32.60 -28.20
CA SER A 16 36.34 31.74 -27.40
C SER A 16 36.20 30.21 -27.42
N SER A 17 37.23 29.60 -27.98
CA SER A 17 37.58 28.17 -28.00
C SER A 17 38.00 27.59 -26.64
N ASN A 18 37.54 26.37 -26.34
CA ASN A 18 38.28 25.34 -25.61
C ASN A 18 38.11 24.01 -26.36
N PRO A 19 39.17 23.18 -26.52
CA PRO A 19 39.18 22.10 -27.50
C PRO A 19 38.53 20.79 -27.02
N LEU A 20 37.97 20.14 -28.03
CA LEU A 20 37.34 18.83 -28.12
C LEU A 20 38.16 17.70 -27.46
N ASN A 21 37.48 16.80 -26.72
CA ASN A 21 37.79 15.36 -26.78
C ASN A 21 36.60 14.48 -26.36
N THR A 22 36.17 13.70 -27.35
CA THR A 22 35.68 12.30 -27.30
C THR A 22 34.42 11.94 -26.49
N ALA A 23 33.35 11.70 -27.26
CA ALA A 23 32.27 10.78 -26.92
C ALA A 23 32.80 9.36 -26.62
N LYS A 24 32.19 8.67 -25.65
CA LYS A 24 31.83 7.24 -25.76
C LYS A 24 30.84 6.81 -24.67
N LEU A 25 29.80 6.11 -25.14
CA LEU A 25 28.79 5.31 -24.44
C LEU A 25 29.26 4.64 -23.14
N SER A 26 28.40 4.68 -22.12
CA SER A 26 28.40 3.70 -21.03
C SER A 26 26.97 3.19 -20.81
N SER A 27 26.77 1.91 -21.10
CA SER A 27 25.52 1.15 -20.93
C SER A 27 25.12 0.99 -19.45
N PRO A 28 23.82 0.83 -19.13
CA PRO A 28 23.40 0.30 -17.84
C PRO A 28 23.40 -1.23 -17.91
N ILE A 29 24.33 -1.90 -17.21
CA ILE A 29 24.32 -3.36 -17.07
C ILE A 29 23.80 -3.74 -15.68
N LEU A 30 22.69 -4.47 -15.75
CA LEU A 30 22.01 -5.25 -14.73
C LEU A 30 22.99 -6.15 -13.97
N LEU A 31 22.92 -6.14 -12.64
CA LEU A 31 23.52 -7.17 -11.79
C LEU A 31 22.40 -8.09 -11.28
N PRO A 32 22.20 -9.29 -11.85
CA PRO A 32 21.70 -10.42 -11.09
C PRO A 32 22.88 -11.06 -10.32
N ARG A 33 22.70 -11.21 -9.01
CA ARG A 33 23.63 -11.88 -8.10
C ARG A 33 23.67 -13.36 -8.47
N THR A 34 24.59 -13.77 -9.33
CA THR A 34 24.81 -15.18 -9.69
C THR A 34 25.47 -15.90 -8.51
N VAL A 35 24.73 -16.80 -7.86
CA VAL A 35 25.28 -17.77 -6.90
C VAL A 35 25.99 -18.86 -7.71
N SER A 36 27.32 -18.79 -7.77
CA SER A 36 28.16 -19.84 -8.34
C SER A 36 28.22 -21.02 -7.38
N TYR A 37 27.68 -22.17 -7.78
CA TYR A 37 27.91 -23.45 -7.10
C TYR A 37 29.26 -24.00 -7.57
N ASP A 38 30.26 -23.93 -6.69
CA ASP A 38 31.54 -24.58 -6.92
C ASP A 38 31.35 -26.11 -6.73
N VAL A 39 31.22 -26.83 -7.84
CA VAL A 39 31.20 -28.31 -7.85
C VAL A 39 32.63 -28.78 -7.65
N GLY A 40 33.04 -28.86 -6.38
CA GLY A 40 34.30 -29.48 -5.98
C GLY A 40 34.23 -31.01 -6.12
N THR A 41 34.66 -31.54 -7.27
CA THR A 41 34.87 -32.98 -7.43
C THR A 41 36.23 -33.38 -6.84
N HIS A 42 36.24 -33.85 -5.59
CA HIS A 42 37.38 -34.59 -5.04
C HIS A 42 37.10 -36.10 -5.10
N PRO A 43 37.98 -36.92 -5.70
CA PRO A 43 37.87 -38.38 -5.59
C PRO A 43 38.48 -38.84 -4.25
N PRO A 44 37.88 -39.81 -3.52
CA PRO A 44 38.52 -40.38 -2.35
C PRO A 44 39.55 -41.45 -2.74
N ARG A 45 40.77 -41.27 -2.25
CA ARG A 45 41.87 -42.22 -2.27
C ARG A 45 41.63 -43.28 -1.18
N GLY A 46 41.75 -44.56 -1.55
CA GLY A 46 41.34 -45.71 -0.73
C GLY A 46 42.16 -46.00 0.52
N GLY A 47 41.63 -46.90 1.36
CA GLY A 47 42.37 -47.51 2.46
C GLY A 47 41.51 -48.29 3.48
N ALA A 48 41.48 -49.61 3.30
CA ALA A 48 41.43 -50.70 4.28
C ALA A 48 40.36 -50.76 5.41
N TYR A 49 39.66 -51.91 5.38
CA TYR A 49 38.94 -52.58 6.45
C TYR A 49 39.59 -52.49 7.83
N ARG A 50 38.80 -52.22 8.87
CA ARG A 50 38.83 -52.98 10.13
C ARG A 50 37.65 -52.69 11.08
N THR A 51 37.12 -53.80 11.57
CA THR A 51 36.54 -54.02 12.90
C THR A 51 35.12 -53.53 13.15
N MET A 52 34.22 -54.51 13.07
CA MET A 52 32.85 -54.52 13.57
C MET A 52 32.87 -54.51 15.11
N GLY A 53 32.18 -53.53 15.71
CA GLY A 53 31.96 -53.40 17.15
C GLY A 53 30.55 -52.88 17.42
N ASP A 54 29.75 -53.74 18.05
CA ASP A 54 28.35 -53.62 18.53
C ASP A 54 28.20 -52.51 19.63
N PRO A 55 27.02 -52.18 20.24
CA PRO A 55 25.60 -52.30 19.87
C PRO A 55 24.80 -50.97 20.02
N LYS A 56 23.51 -50.98 19.63
CA LYS A 56 22.42 -50.04 20.03
C LYS A 56 22.49 -48.58 19.52
N ALA A 57 22.06 -48.38 18.27
CA ALA A 57 21.61 -47.06 17.79
C ALA A 57 20.08 -46.95 17.84
N SER A 58 19.51 -46.77 19.03
CA SER A 58 18.17 -46.19 19.19
C SER A 58 18.32 -44.69 19.44
N LYS A 59 18.36 -43.88 18.37
CA LYS A 59 17.84 -42.50 18.31
C LYS A 59 18.25 -41.84 16.99
N ARG A 60 17.28 -41.68 16.11
CA ARG A 60 16.77 -40.39 15.62
C ARG A 60 15.87 -40.71 14.44
N ARG A 61 14.56 -40.76 14.72
CA ARG A 61 13.55 -40.46 13.70
C ARG A 61 14.02 -39.16 13.05
N ARG A 62 14.48 -39.25 11.80
CA ARG A 62 14.73 -38.11 10.94
C ARG A 62 13.42 -37.32 10.95
N SER A 63 13.41 -36.16 11.60
CA SER A 63 12.26 -35.26 11.55
C SER A 63 11.99 -35.02 10.07
N SER A 64 10.97 -35.67 9.52
CA SER A 64 10.44 -35.29 8.23
C SER A 64 9.99 -33.85 8.42
N SER A 65 10.67 -32.94 7.74
CA SER A 65 10.26 -31.56 7.59
C SER A 65 8.75 -31.52 7.41
N ILE A 66 8.03 -31.06 8.45
CA ILE A 66 6.61 -30.70 8.36
C ILE A 66 6.45 -29.35 7.63
N LEU A 67 7.55 -28.77 7.14
CA LEU A 67 7.48 -27.87 6.00
C LEU A 67 7.20 -28.73 4.76
N GLY A 68 5.91 -29.01 4.54
CA GLY A 68 5.42 -28.94 3.19
C GLY A 68 5.80 -27.55 2.69
N ILE A 69 6.72 -27.51 1.72
CA ILE A 69 6.91 -26.32 0.89
C ILE A 69 5.54 -26.15 0.22
N TYR A 70 4.68 -25.34 0.84
CA TYR A 70 3.67 -24.61 0.10
C TYR A 70 4.51 -23.74 -0.83
N GLN A 71 4.82 -24.26 -2.02
CA GLN A 71 5.10 -23.41 -3.15
C GLN A 71 3.76 -22.75 -3.42
N GLU A 72 3.46 -21.72 -2.64
CA GLU A 72 2.48 -20.73 -2.99
C GLU A 72 2.81 -20.37 -4.45
N PRO A 73 1.87 -20.51 -5.39
CA PRO A 73 2.06 -19.97 -6.72
C PRO A 73 2.43 -18.52 -6.51
N GLN A 74 3.72 -18.21 -6.64
CA GLN A 74 4.18 -16.84 -6.74
C GLN A 74 3.28 -16.28 -7.83
N GLU A 75 2.57 -15.19 -7.56
CA GLU A 75 2.01 -14.35 -8.63
C GLU A 75 3.05 -14.38 -9.76
N PRO A 76 2.69 -14.92 -10.95
CA PRO A 76 3.71 -15.26 -11.93
C PRO A 76 4.51 -13.99 -12.15
N ILE A 77 5.85 -14.10 -12.22
CA ILE A 77 6.74 -12.93 -12.37
C ILE A 77 6.25 -12.04 -13.52
N GLU A 78 5.58 -12.64 -14.49
CA GLU A 78 4.82 -12.02 -15.58
C GLU A 78 3.75 -11.03 -15.09
N GLN A 79 2.89 -11.38 -14.14
CA GLN A 79 1.85 -10.50 -13.61
C GLN A 79 2.44 -9.31 -12.85
N LEU A 80 3.50 -9.51 -12.07
CA LEU A 80 4.23 -8.39 -11.44
C LEU A 80 4.94 -7.52 -12.48
N SER A 81 5.49 -8.14 -13.51
CA SER A 81 6.09 -7.45 -14.65
C SER A 81 5.04 -6.60 -15.37
N ASP A 82 3.85 -7.14 -15.62
CA ASP A 82 2.73 -6.47 -16.27
C ASP A 82 2.20 -5.31 -15.41
N GLN A 83 2.11 -5.48 -14.09
CA GLN A 83 1.77 -4.40 -13.15
C GLN A 83 2.81 -3.27 -13.16
N SER A 84 4.09 -3.60 -13.33
CA SER A 84 5.17 -2.62 -13.36
C SER A 84 5.33 -1.91 -14.72
N ALA A 85 4.79 -2.53 -15.78
CA ALA A 85 4.95 -2.04 -17.15
C ALA A 85 4.01 -0.85 -17.45
N LEU A 86 2.86 -0.77 -16.77
CA LEU A 86 1.84 0.24 -17.04
C LEU A 86 1.37 0.98 -15.78
N PRO A 87 1.13 2.30 -15.87
CA PRO A 87 0.56 3.06 -14.77
C PRO A 87 -0.87 2.62 -14.43
N ASN A 88 -1.15 2.27 -13.17
CA ASN A 88 -2.50 1.91 -12.73
C ASN A 88 -3.41 3.15 -12.48
N LEU A 89 -4.15 3.57 -13.52
CA LEU A 89 -5.11 4.68 -13.43
C LEU A 89 -6.23 4.46 -12.40
N ASN A 90 -6.59 3.19 -12.10
CA ASN A 90 -7.64 2.85 -11.14
C ASN A 90 -7.28 3.23 -9.70
N ALA A 91 -5.99 3.29 -9.37
CA ALA A 91 -5.51 3.69 -8.05
C ALA A 91 -4.81 5.06 -8.04
N GLN A 92 -4.36 5.56 -9.20
CA GLN A 92 -3.65 6.84 -9.29
C GLN A 92 -4.46 8.05 -8.81
N TRP A 93 -5.78 8.05 -8.99
CA TRP A 93 -6.61 9.17 -8.56
C TRP A 93 -6.51 9.44 -7.05
N VAL A 94 -6.19 8.41 -6.24
CA VAL A 94 -6.02 8.54 -4.77
C VAL A 94 -4.85 9.46 -4.41
N ASN A 95 -3.85 9.59 -5.29
CA ASN A 95 -2.72 10.50 -5.08
C ASN A 95 -3.06 11.97 -5.42
N ALA A 96 -4.21 12.24 -6.05
CA ALA A 96 -4.63 13.60 -6.35
C ALA A 96 -5.15 14.31 -5.09
N LYS A 97 -4.81 15.60 -4.92
CA LYS A 97 -5.27 16.40 -3.77
C LYS A 97 -6.80 16.43 -3.62
N GLY A 98 -7.52 16.45 -4.74
CA GLY A 98 -9.00 16.43 -4.74
C GLY A 98 -9.57 15.15 -4.14
N ALA A 99 -8.87 14.01 -4.32
CA ALA A 99 -9.26 12.75 -3.71
C ALA A 99 -9.14 12.80 -2.19
N TRP A 100 -8.22 13.58 -1.63
CA TRP A 100 -8.12 13.69 -0.17
C TRP A 100 -9.22 14.58 0.39
N THR A 101 -9.54 15.66 -0.33
CA THR A 101 -10.63 16.58 0.04
C THR A 101 -11.99 15.88 0.06
N ILE A 102 -12.25 14.90 -0.84
CA ILE A 102 -13.54 14.22 -0.88
C ILE A 102 -13.87 13.49 0.43
N HIS A 103 -12.88 12.99 1.15
CA HIS A 103 -13.11 12.32 2.44
C HIS A 103 -13.69 13.29 3.47
N ILE A 104 -13.17 14.52 3.52
CA ILE A 104 -13.66 15.56 4.43
C ILE A 104 -15.09 15.96 4.05
N VAL A 105 -15.33 16.18 2.75
CA VAL A 105 -16.65 16.54 2.23
C VAL A 105 -17.67 15.42 2.48
N LEU A 106 -17.29 14.17 2.26
CA LEU A 106 -18.13 12.99 2.49
C LEU A 106 -18.49 12.85 3.97
N ILE A 107 -17.53 13.02 4.88
CA ILE A 107 -17.79 12.98 6.33
C ILE A 107 -18.76 14.10 6.72
N ALA A 108 -18.55 15.33 6.23
CA ALA A 108 -19.44 16.45 6.50
C ALA A 108 -20.85 16.21 5.95
N ALA A 109 -20.96 15.66 4.73
CA ALA A 109 -22.23 15.33 4.11
C ALA A 109 -22.98 14.23 4.88
N LEU A 110 -22.30 13.14 5.25
CA LEU A 110 -22.87 12.10 6.12
C LEU A 110 -23.34 12.70 7.45
N LYS A 111 -22.57 13.60 8.04
CA LYS A 111 -22.93 14.22 9.31
C LYS A 111 -24.20 15.06 9.18
N ILE A 112 -24.29 15.90 8.15
CA ILE A 112 -25.49 16.72 7.87
C ILE A 112 -26.69 15.81 7.59
N LEU A 113 -26.51 14.73 6.84
CA LEU A 113 -27.58 13.78 6.52
C LEU A 113 -28.22 13.22 7.79
N TRP A 114 -27.40 12.79 8.77
CA TRP A 114 -27.91 12.24 10.02
C TRP A 114 -28.50 13.29 10.96
N ASP A 115 -28.04 14.54 10.89
CA ASP A 115 -28.56 15.65 11.71
C ASP A 115 -29.93 16.14 11.26
N VAL A 116 -30.27 15.95 9.99
CA VAL A 116 -31.59 16.32 9.45
C VAL A 116 -32.67 15.30 9.86
N VAL A 117 -32.30 14.10 10.30
CA VAL A 117 -33.27 13.06 10.69
C VAL A 117 -33.86 13.36 12.08
N PRO A 118 -35.17 13.62 12.19
CA PRO A 118 -35.80 13.87 13.47
C PRO A 118 -35.77 12.60 14.34
N GLY A 119 -35.34 12.74 15.59
CA GLY A 119 -35.26 11.63 16.55
C GLY A 119 -33.89 10.97 16.68
N VAL A 120 -32.92 11.32 15.82
CA VAL A 120 -31.52 10.91 15.99
C VAL A 120 -30.85 11.85 16.98
N SER A 121 -30.36 11.29 18.10
CA SER A 121 -29.59 12.07 19.07
C SER A 121 -28.24 12.48 18.48
N GLN A 122 -27.64 13.56 19.01
CA GLN A 122 -26.38 14.07 18.47
C GLN A 122 -25.25 13.05 18.59
N GLU A 123 -25.23 12.23 19.63
CA GLU A 123 -24.27 11.15 19.88
C GLU A 123 -24.45 10.00 18.87
N THR A 124 -25.71 9.66 18.61
CA THR A 124 -26.08 8.64 17.63
C THR A 124 -25.66 9.06 16.23
N SER A 125 -25.84 10.34 15.87
CA SER A 125 -25.42 10.88 14.57
C SER A 125 -23.91 10.72 14.31
N TRP A 126 -23.07 10.94 15.33
CA TRP A 126 -21.62 10.75 15.23
C TRP A 126 -21.23 9.28 15.11
N THR A 127 -21.91 8.42 15.85
CA THR A 127 -21.70 6.96 15.77
C THR A 127 -22.08 6.44 14.39
N LEU A 128 -23.22 6.89 13.86
CA LEU A 128 -23.71 6.48 12.55
C LEU A 128 -22.82 7.03 11.42
N THR A 129 -22.34 8.26 11.55
CA THR A 129 -21.33 8.83 10.65
C THR A 129 -20.06 7.98 10.64
N ASN A 130 -19.57 7.56 11.82
CA ASN A 130 -18.39 6.71 11.93
C ASN A 130 -18.61 5.34 11.27
N ILE A 131 -19.70 4.64 11.60
CA ILE A 131 -20.04 3.33 11.06
C ILE A 131 -20.20 3.39 9.53
N CYS A 132 -20.98 4.35 9.01
CA CYS A 132 -21.18 4.49 7.57
C CYS A 132 -19.89 4.81 6.83
N TYR A 133 -19.05 5.70 7.39
CA TYR A 133 -17.74 6.00 6.79
C TYR A 133 -16.81 4.80 6.81
N MET A 134 -16.72 4.07 7.94
CA MET A 134 -15.91 2.86 8.06
C MET A 134 -16.35 1.78 7.08
N LEU A 135 -17.66 1.54 6.97
CA LEU A 135 -18.22 0.58 6.03
C LEU A 135 -17.93 0.99 4.58
N GLY A 136 -18.20 2.24 4.22
CA GLY A 136 -17.96 2.75 2.86
C GLY A 136 -16.49 2.70 2.48
N SER A 137 -15.61 3.16 3.36
CA SER A 137 -14.15 3.12 3.17
C SER A 137 -13.65 1.67 3.10
N TYR A 138 -14.18 0.76 3.93
CA TYR A 138 -13.78 -0.64 3.89
C TYR A 138 -14.20 -1.31 2.58
N ILE A 139 -15.44 -1.11 2.13
CA ILE A 139 -15.90 -1.66 0.86
C ILE A 139 -15.02 -1.13 -0.27
N MET A 140 -14.85 0.19 -0.34
CA MET A 140 -14.11 0.83 -1.43
C MET A 140 -12.65 0.40 -1.50
N PHE A 141 -11.91 0.42 -0.39
CA PHE A 141 -10.47 0.19 -0.41
C PHE A 141 -10.09 -1.29 -0.19
N HIS A 142 -10.88 -2.06 0.56
CA HIS A 142 -10.50 -3.43 0.94
C HIS A 142 -11.36 -4.52 0.28
N TRP A 143 -12.59 -4.20 -0.16
CA TRP A 143 -13.47 -5.19 -0.81
C TRP A 143 -13.47 -5.10 -2.34
N VAL A 144 -13.47 -3.90 -2.91
CA VAL A 144 -13.44 -3.71 -4.37
C VAL A 144 -12.11 -4.25 -4.92
N ARG A 145 -12.20 -5.18 -5.87
CA ARG A 145 -11.09 -5.87 -6.54
C ARG A 145 -11.12 -5.66 -8.05
N GLY A 146 -9.96 -5.80 -8.69
CA GLY A 146 -9.82 -5.68 -10.14
C GLY A 146 -9.84 -4.24 -10.64
N VAL A 147 -9.92 -4.09 -11.96
CA VAL A 147 -10.05 -2.81 -12.65
C VAL A 147 -11.28 -2.85 -13.57
N PRO A 148 -12.02 -1.73 -13.73
CA PRO A 148 -13.25 -1.73 -14.52
C PRO A 148 -13.03 -1.95 -16.03
N PHE A 149 -11.78 -1.90 -16.50
CA PHE A 149 -11.41 -2.13 -17.90
C PHE A 149 -10.17 -3.02 -18.00
N ASP A 150 -10.26 -4.08 -18.80
CA ASP A 150 -9.22 -5.10 -18.96
C ASP A 150 -8.14 -4.67 -19.98
N PHE A 151 -7.32 -3.69 -19.60
CA PHE A 151 -6.14 -3.28 -20.38
C PHE A 151 -4.83 -3.88 -19.87
N ASN A 152 -4.89 -4.62 -18.75
CA ASN A 152 -3.71 -5.16 -18.04
C ASN A 152 -3.73 -6.70 -17.97
N SER A 153 -4.44 -7.37 -18.88
CA SER A 153 -4.50 -8.85 -18.95
C SER A 153 -4.92 -9.51 -17.63
N GLY A 154 -5.85 -8.89 -16.89
CA GLY A 154 -6.26 -9.37 -15.57
C GLY A 154 -5.21 -9.23 -14.44
N ALA A 155 -4.12 -8.48 -14.64
CA ALA A 155 -3.02 -8.41 -13.67
C ALA A 155 -3.41 -7.87 -12.28
N TYR A 156 -4.57 -7.23 -12.14
CA TYR A 156 -5.07 -6.65 -10.89
C TYR A 156 -6.31 -7.36 -10.32
N ASP A 157 -6.77 -8.46 -10.93
CA ASP A 157 -8.06 -9.11 -10.58
C ASP A 157 -8.08 -9.67 -9.15
N ASN A 158 -6.93 -10.11 -8.65
CA ASN A 158 -6.78 -10.62 -7.29
C ASN A 158 -6.52 -9.53 -6.25
N LEU A 159 -6.18 -8.31 -6.69
CA LEU A 159 -5.76 -7.21 -5.83
C LEU A 159 -6.94 -6.30 -5.49
N ASN A 160 -7.13 -6.02 -4.21
CA ASN A 160 -8.07 -4.98 -3.78
C ASN A 160 -7.49 -3.59 -4.08
N MET A 161 -8.35 -2.58 -4.05
CA MET A 161 -7.94 -1.21 -4.36
C MET A 161 -6.81 -0.70 -3.43
N TRP A 162 -6.77 -1.12 -2.17
CA TRP A 162 -5.71 -0.77 -1.22
C TRP A 162 -4.33 -1.30 -1.63
N GLU A 163 -4.29 -2.54 -2.10
CA GLU A 163 -3.09 -3.19 -2.63
C GLU A 163 -2.65 -2.54 -3.95
N GLN A 164 -3.60 -2.11 -4.77
CA GLN A 164 -3.33 -1.41 -6.02
C GLN A 164 -2.73 0.00 -5.83
N ILE A 165 -2.99 0.67 -4.70
CA ILE A 165 -2.40 1.99 -4.42
C ILE A 165 -0.89 1.88 -4.28
N ASP A 166 -0.18 2.70 -5.05
CA ASP A 166 1.29 2.80 -5.06
C ASP A 166 1.97 1.43 -5.20
N ASP A 167 1.42 0.54 -6.04
CA ASP A 167 1.94 -0.80 -6.33
C ASP A 167 2.18 -1.64 -5.07
N GLY A 168 1.28 -1.50 -4.08
CA GLY A 168 1.39 -2.22 -2.81
C GLY A 168 2.42 -1.64 -1.84
N ALA A 169 3.15 -0.57 -2.21
CA ALA A 169 4.14 0.05 -1.36
C ALA A 169 3.52 0.52 -0.04
N GLN A 170 4.18 0.20 1.06
CA GLN A 170 3.74 0.57 2.40
C GLN A 170 4.20 2.00 2.73
N TYR A 171 3.51 2.66 3.67
CA TYR A 171 3.90 3.97 4.21
C TYR A 171 3.96 5.13 3.20
N THR A 172 3.24 5.03 2.09
CA THR A 172 3.11 6.12 1.13
C THR A 172 2.26 7.27 1.71
N PRO A 173 2.40 8.51 1.22
CA PRO A 173 1.62 9.64 1.71
C PRO A 173 0.10 9.41 1.60
N ALA A 174 -0.36 8.83 0.48
CA ALA A 174 -1.76 8.50 0.27
C ALA A 174 -2.26 7.48 1.30
N LYS A 175 -1.56 6.35 1.51
CA LYS A 175 -1.96 5.34 2.50
C LYS A 175 -1.93 5.88 3.92
N LYS A 176 -0.95 6.72 4.27
CA LYS A 176 -0.90 7.41 5.57
C LYS A 176 -2.12 8.30 5.78
N PHE A 177 -2.50 9.07 4.77
CA PHE A 177 -3.71 9.89 4.82
C PHE A 177 -4.96 9.02 4.98
N LEU A 178 -5.17 8.04 4.09
CA LEU A 178 -6.35 7.17 4.11
C LEU A 178 -6.50 6.38 5.41
N LEU A 179 -5.38 5.95 6.02
CA LEU A 179 -5.39 5.30 7.33
C LEU A 179 -5.69 6.30 8.46
N SER A 180 -5.22 7.54 8.34
CA SER A 180 -5.42 8.56 9.37
C SER A 180 -6.87 9.04 9.50
N VAL A 181 -7.62 9.12 8.39
CA VAL A 181 -9.00 9.62 8.41
C VAL A 181 -9.93 8.81 9.34
N PRO A 182 -10.03 7.46 9.22
CA PRO A 182 -10.87 6.68 10.11
C PRO A 182 -10.41 6.74 11.57
N ILE A 183 -9.10 6.84 11.83
CA ILE A 183 -8.55 7.00 13.19
C ILE A 183 -9.02 8.34 13.78
N VAL A 184 -8.86 9.44 13.05
CA VAL A 184 -9.28 10.77 13.50
C VAL A 184 -10.80 10.81 13.69
N LEU A 185 -11.58 10.24 12.77
CA LEU A 185 -13.04 10.19 12.87
C LEU A 185 -13.49 9.36 14.09
N PHE A 186 -12.81 8.25 14.37
CA PHE A 186 -13.06 7.45 15.57
C PHE A 186 -12.75 8.23 16.85
N LEU A 187 -11.61 8.94 16.90
CA LEU A 187 -11.25 9.79 18.02
C LEU A 187 -12.28 10.91 18.22
N LEU A 188 -12.76 11.56 17.15
CA LEU A 188 -13.82 12.57 17.24
C LEU A 188 -15.12 11.99 17.81
N MET A 189 -15.54 10.81 17.37
CA MET A 189 -16.71 10.11 17.92
C MET A 189 -16.56 9.87 19.43
N VAL A 190 -15.40 9.32 19.85
CA VAL A 190 -15.12 8.99 21.26
C VAL A 190 -15.05 10.26 22.13
N LEU A 191 -14.33 11.29 21.67
CA LEU A 191 -14.20 12.56 22.39
C LEU A 191 -15.56 13.21 22.63
N ARG A 192 -16.42 13.21 21.62
CA ARG A 192 -17.77 13.76 21.74
C ARG A 192 -18.65 12.91 22.65
N GLY A 193 -18.65 11.59 22.50
CA GLY A 193 -19.39 10.70 23.39
C GLY A 193 -19.02 10.89 24.87
N ARG A 194 -17.73 11.11 25.17
CA ARG A 194 -17.26 11.41 26.53
C ARG A 194 -17.81 12.74 27.07
N GLN A 195 -17.85 13.78 26.25
CA GLN A 195 -18.39 15.08 26.66
C GLN A 195 -19.89 14.99 26.98
N TYR A 196 -20.66 14.27 26.18
CA TYR A 196 -22.08 14.03 26.45
C TYR A 196 -22.32 13.25 27.74
N PHE A 197 -21.56 12.18 27.98
CA PHE A 197 -21.68 11.40 29.22
C PHE A 197 -21.34 12.26 30.45
N GLY A 198 -20.30 13.10 30.37
CA GLY A 198 -19.95 14.03 31.43
C GLY A 198 -21.06 15.03 31.76
N SER A 199 -21.60 15.70 30.74
CA SER A 199 -22.70 16.66 30.93
C SER A 199 -23.99 16.02 31.47
N VAL A 200 -24.29 14.77 31.10
CA VAL A 200 -25.45 14.04 31.63
C VAL A 200 -25.25 13.65 33.09
N CYS A 201 -24.06 13.19 33.48
CA CYS A 201 -23.74 12.90 34.88
C CYS A 201 -23.86 14.14 35.77
N GLU A 202 -23.31 15.27 35.34
CA GLU A 202 -23.43 16.54 36.06
C GLU A 202 -24.90 16.99 36.18
N ALA A 203 -25.69 16.86 35.11
CA ALA A 203 -27.11 17.21 35.13
C ALA A 203 -27.92 16.32 36.10
N ILE A 204 -27.63 15.02 36.15
CA ILE A 204 -28.27 14.09 37.08
C ILE A 204 -27.87 14.41 38.52
N GLU A 205 -26.60 14.73 38.78
CA GLU A 205 -26.12 15.09 40.10
C GLU A 205 -26.76 16.39 40.60
N GLN A 206 -26.88 17.40 39.74
CA GLN A 206 -27.59 18.64 40.06
C GLN A 206 -29.09 18.41 40.32
N ALA A 207 -29.75 17.58 39.50
CA ALA A 207 -31.15 17.25 39.70
C ALA A 207 -31.40 16.48 41.00
N ALA A 208 -30.49 15.56 41.36
CA ALA A 208 -30.54 14.84 42.62
C ALA A 208 -30.32 15.78 43.81
N TYR A 209 -29.34 16.68 43.72
CA TYR A 209 -29.05 17.67 44.76
C TYR A 209 -30.25 18.59 45.02
N ILE A 210 -30.83 19.17 43.98
CA ILE A 210 -32.01 20.05 44.09
C ILE A 210 -33.17 19.33 44.76
N LYS A 211 -33.46 18.08 44.35
CA LYS A 211 -34.53 17.28 44.97
C LYS A 211 -34.31 16.97 46.45
N ILE A 212 -33.06 16.81 46.88
CA ILE A 212 -32.72 16.58 48.30
C ILE A 212 -32.83 17.88 49.10
N THR A 213 -32.53 19.04 48.51
CA THR A 213 -32.61 20.33 49.21
C THR A 213 -34.03 20.88 49.32
N GLU A 214 -34.96 20.46 48.45
CA GLU A 214 -36.37 20.86 48.49
C GLU A 214 -37.26 19.93 49.36
N SER A 215 -36.72 18.81 49.86
CA SER A 215 -37.40 17.86 50.75
C SER A 215 -37.03 18.06 52.22
#